data_AF-A0A5E4MFA6-F1
#
_entry.id   AF-A0A5E4MFA6-F1
#
_cell.length_a   1.000
_cell.length_b   1.000
_cell.length_c   1.000
_cell.angle_alpha   90.00
_cell.angle_beta   90.00
_cell.angle_gamma   90.00
#
_symmetry.space_group_name_H-M   'P 1'
#
loop_
_entity.id
_entity.type
_entity.pdbx_description
1 polymer ?
#
loop_
_entity_poly.entity_id
_entity_poly.type
_entity_poly.pdbx_seq_one_letter_code
_entity_poly.pdbx_strand_id
1 'polypeptide(L)'
;MSQKRSVPSPIKSILDIDVKLTSALCNIVSRFLPIRRFSTYYKGLEYSCHGILWFAGWMAFIWCAWSQPLFQMQINFLIGLLIDIFAVAIIKAFVRRRRPVGNKNDQWITVGPDVYSFPSGHVSRAFFIVFYFFKLYPLNEFMILILSIWAIAVAFSRIFLRRHHLLDVIAGSILGYLVTLGTSVIWIDESTAENIVSYISDEKVEGGEYHV
;
A
#
# COMPACT_ATOMS: atom_id res chain seq x y z
N MET A 1 3.18 -32.30 8.16
CA MET A 1 4.19 -31.83 7.18
C MET A 1 3.46 -31.09 6.06
N SER A 2 3.67 -29.77 5.90
CA SER A 2 3.04 -29.00 4.82
C SER A 2 3.61 -29.46 3.46
N GLN A 3 2.75 -29.99 2.58
CA GLN A 3 3.11 -30.32 1.20
C GLN A 3 3.71 -29.07 0.53
N LYS A 4 4.99 -29.13 0.14
CA LYS A 4 5.59 -28.08 -0.68
C LYS A 4 4.84 -28.02 -2.01
N ARG A 5 4.17 -26.90 -2.28
CA ARG A 5 3.49 -26.67 -3.55
C ARG A 5 4.47 -26.83 -4.71
N SER A 6 4.14 -27.67 -5.70
CA SER A 6 4.92 -27.81 -6.92
C SER A 6 4.72 -26.58 -7.79
N VAL A 7 5.79 -25.81 -7.99
CA VAL A 7 5.80 -24.65 -8.88
C VAL A 7 6.26 -25.11 -10.27
N PRO A 8 5.53 -24.80 -11.36
CA PRO A 8 5.94 -25.14 -12.71
C PRO A 8 7.35 -24.64 -13.05
N SER A 9 8.12 -25.42 -13.81
CA SER A 9 9.52 -25.11 -14.14
C SER A 9 9.75 -23.70 -14.73
N PRO A 10 8.92 -23.19 -15.66
CA PRO A 10 9.11 -21.85 -16.20
C PRO A 10 8.98 -20.76 -15.14
N ILE A 11 7.99 -20.87 -14.26
CA ILE A 11 7.75 -19.91 -13.17
C ILE A 11 8.92 -19.97 -12.18
N LYS A 12 9.43 -21.16 -11.88
CA LYS A 12 10.59 -21.33 -11.00
C LYS A 12 11.82 -20.60 -11.56
N SER A 13 12.10 -20.73 -12.86
CA SER A 13 13.21 -20.03 -13.50
C SER A 13 13.08 -18.51 -13.39
N ILE A 14 11.89 -17.96 -13.62
CA ILE A 14 11.63 -16.51 -13.47
C ILE A 14 11.88 -16.06 -12.02
N LEU A 15 11.37 -16.82 -11.05
CA LEU A 15 11.57 -16.52 -9.63
C LEU A 15 13.05 -16.58 -9.22
N ASP A 16 13.80 -17.55 -9.75
CA ASP A 16 15.24 -17.68 -9.48
C ASP A 16 16.03 -16.52 -10.08
N ILE A 17 15.66 -16.05 -11.28
CA ILE A 17 16.22 -14.84 -11.90
C ILE A 17 15.93 -13.61 -11.03
N ASP A 18 14.69 -13.43 -10.57
CA ASP A 18 14.30 -12.30 -9.71
C ASP A 18 15.10 -12.27 -8.40
N VAL A 19 15.32 -13.44 -7.78
CA VAL A 19 16.16 -13.55 -6.58
C VAL A 19 17.61 -13.12 -6.86
N LYS A 20 18.18 -13.56 -7.99
CA LYS A 20 19.55 -13.20 -8.40
C LYS A 20 19.66 -11.70 -8.70
N LEU A 21 18.72 -11.14 -9.46
CA LEU A 21 18.68 -9.71 -9.79
C LEU A 21 18.52 -8.83 -8.55
N THR A 22 17.58 -9.17 -7.67
CA THR A 22 17.37 -8.48 -6.39
C THR A 22 18.65 -8.48 -5.57
N SER A 23 19.35 -9.62 -5.52
CA SER A 23 20.59 -9.75 -4.75
C SER A 23 21.76 -8.99 -5.37
N ALA A 24 21.90 -9.04 -6.70
CA ALA A 24 22.90 -8.27 -7.44
C ALA A 24 22.71 -6.77 -7.21
N LEU A 25 21.47 -6.26 -7.32
CA LEU A 25 21.14 -4.87 -7.06
C LEU A 25 21.56 -4.43 -5.66
N CYS A 26 21.13 -5.17 -4.62
CA CYS A 26 21.52 -4.86 -3.24
C CYS A 26 23.04 -4.88 -3.04
N ASN A 27 23.74 -5.82 -3.67
CA ASN A 27 25.19 -5.93 -3.55
C ASN A 27 25.90 -4.77 -4.25
N ILE A 28 25.46 -4.37 -5.45
CA ILE A 28 26.00 -3.21 -6.17
C ILE A 28 25.81 -1.95 -5.35
N VAL A 29 24.57 -1.68 -4.91
CA VAL A 29 24.27 -0.48 -4.10
C VAL A 29 25.07 -0.47 -2.80
N SER A 30 25.28 -1.64 -2.17
CA SER A 30 26.07 -1.73 -0.94
C SER A 30 27.54 -1.34 -1.08
N ARG A 31 28.07 -1.31 -2.32
CA ARG A 31 29.44 -0.81 -2.59
C ARG A 31 29.52 0.71 -2.54
N PHE A 32 28.43 1.40 -2.86
CA PHE A 32 28.38 2.86 -2.91
C PHE A 32 27.74 3.47 -1.67
N LEU A 33 26.76 2.78 -1.09
CA LEU A 33 26.01 3.24 0.07
C LEU A 33 26.00 2.17 1.17
N PRO A 34 26.28 2.52 2.43
CA PRO A 34 26.18 1.59 3.54
C PRO A 34 24.71 1.28 3.87
N ILE A 35 24.06 0.42 3.08
CA ILE A 35 22.63 0.04 3.20
C ILE A 35 22.27 -0.34 4.64
N ARG A 36 23.16 -1.07 5.34
CA ARG A 36 22.94 -1.47 6.74
C ARG A 36 22.87 -0.29 7.70
N ARG A 37 23.67 0.76 7.48
CA ARG A 37 23.68 1.98 8.32
C ARG A 37 22.37 2.76 8.16
N PHE A 38 21.78 2.74 6.96
CA PHE A 38 20.52 3.40 6.68
C PHE A 38 19.26 2.60 7.08
N SER A 39 19.43 1.43 7.69
CA SER A 39 18.33 0.55 8.10
C SER A 39 17.26 1.29 8.91
N THR A 40 17.64 2.20 9.81
CA THR A 40 16.71 3.02 10.59
C THR A 40 15.80 3.88 9.73
N TYR A 41 16.35 4.54 8.70
CA TYR A 41 15.55 5.38 7.79
C TYR A 41 14.61 4.53 6.93
N TYR A 42 15.07 3.38 6.46
CA TYR A 42 14.22 2.44 5.72
C TYR A 42 13.09 1.87 6.59
N LYS A 43 13.33 1.66 7.90
CA LYS A 43 12.29 1.29 8.86
C LYS A 43 11.31 2.45 9.08
N GLY A 44 11.79 3.69 9.13
CA GLY A 44 10.93 4.88 9.14
C GLY A 44 9.99 4.92 7.94
N LEU A 45 10.50 4.63 6.73
CA LEU A 45 9.68 4.53 5.52
C LEU A 45 8.67 3.37 5.61
N GLU A 46 9.07 2.21 6.13
CA GLU A 46 8.16 1.09 6.43
C GLU A 46 7.01 1.54 7.35
N TYR A 47 7.33 2.26 8.43
CA TYR A 47 6.32 2.76 9.37
C TYR A 47 5.41 3.82 8.75
N SER A 48 5.95 4.78 8.01
CA SER A 48 5.15 5.80 7.32
C SER A 48 4.13 5.22 6.34
N CYS A 49 4.34 4.01 5.83
CA CYS A 49 3.43 3.33 4.91
C CYS A 49 2.73 2.11 5.55
N HIS A 50 2.69 2.03 6.88
CA HIS A 50 2.06 0.92 7.57
C HIS A 50 0.53 0.98 7.43
N GLY A 51 -0.11 -0.17 7.18
CA GLY A 51 -1.55 -0.22 6.91
C GLY A 51 -2.42 0.27 8.06
N ILE A 52 -2.08 -0.13 9.30
CA ILE A 52 -2.80 0.32 10.50
C ILE A 52 -2.71 1.85 10.66
N LEU A 53 -1.54 2.44 10.40
CA LEU A 53 -1.35 3.89 10.53
C LEU A 53 -2.18 4.66 9.52
N TRP A 54 -2.19 4.21 8.25
CA TRP A 54 -3.02 4.83 7.23
C TRP A 54 -4.51 4.65 7.52
N PHE A 55 -4.95 3.45 7.89
CA PHE A 55 -6.37 3.21 8.16
C PHE A 55 -6.87 3.99 9.37
N ALA A 56 -6.20 3.86 10.53
CA ALA A 56 -6.60 4.55 11.75
C ALA A 56 -6.41 6.07 11.65
N GLY A 57 -5.31 6.51 11.03
CA GLY A 57 -5.04 7.94 10.81
C GLY A 57 -6.05 8.57 9.86
N TRP A 58 -6.51 7.84 8.83
CA TRP A 58 -7.52 8.34 7.90
C TRP A 58 -8.91 8.41 8.54
N MET A 59 -9.27 7.42 9.36
CA MET A 59 -10.47 7.52 10.19
C MET A 59 -10.40 8.73 11.12
N ALA A 60 -9.29 8.92 11.84
CA ALA A 60 -9.10 10.10 12.68
C ALA A 60 -9.19 11.41 11.86
N PHE A 61 -8.70 11.44 10.62
CA PHE A 61 -8.79 12.59 9.74
C PHE A 61 -10.24 12.95 9.38
N ILE A 62 -11.12 11.97 9.13
CA ILE A 62 -12.56 12.22 8.90
C ILE A 62 -13.17 12.98 10.08
N TRP A 63 -12.88 12.54 11.31
CA TRP A 63 -13.44 13.17 12.51
C TRP A 63 -12.79 14.51 12.84
N CYS A 64 -11.46 14.63 12.74
CA CYS A 64 -10.75 15.85 13.11
C CYS A 64 -10.90 16.98 12.08
N ALA A 65 -11.06 16.64 10.80
CA ALA A 65 -11.29 17.60 9.71
C ALA A 65 -12.73 17.52 9.22
N TRP A 66 -13.67 17.68 10.17
CA TRP A 66 -15.10 17.58 9.91
C TRP A 66 -15.57 18.64 8.91
N SER A 67 -15.78 18.24 7.65
CA SER A 67 -16.11 19.16 6.56
C SER A 67 -16.77 18.42 5.40
N GLN A 68 -17.99 18.83 5.03
CA GLN A 68 -18.78 18.25 3.93
C GLN A 68 -17.99 18.05 2.63
N PRO A 69 -17.25 19.06 2.12
CA PRO A 69 -16.50 18.92 0.87
C PRO A 69 -15.40 17.85 0.91
N LEU A 70 -14.99 17.41 2.10
CA LEU A 70 -13.96 16.38 2.27
C LEU A 70 -14.55 14.97 2.34
N PHE A 71 -15.82 14.79 2.70
CA PHE A 71 -16.39 13.48 2.98
C PHE A 71 -16.36 12.54 1.78
N GLN A 72 -16.71 13.03 0.59
CA GLN A 72 -16.64 12.22 -0.64
C GLN A 72 -15.23 11.65 -0.85
N MET A 73 -14.22 12.52 -0.77
CA MET A 73 -12.83 12.15 -0.95
C MET A 73 -12.35 11.19 0.16
N GLN A 74 -12.72 11.47 1.41
CA GLN A 74 -12.26 10.67 2.55
C GLN A 74 -12.88 9.26 2.55
N ILE A 75 -14.17 9.13 2.28
CA ILE A 75 -14.88 7.85 2.23
C ILE A 75 -14.39 7.00 1.07
N ASN A 76 -14.28 7.56 -0.15
CA ASN A 76 -13.75 6.82 -1.30
C ASN A 76 -12.30 6.38 -1.09
N PHE A 77 -11.46 7.20 -0.44
CA PHE A 77 -10.10 6.81 -0.09
C PHE A 77 -10.07 5.65 0.92
N LEU A 78 -10.94 5.68 1.95
CA LEU A 78 -11.05 4.60 2.93
C LEU A 78 -11.49 3.28 2.28
N ILE A 79 -12.44 3.33 1.35
CA ILE A 79 -12.86 2.19 0.53
C ILE A 79 -11.69 1.65 -0.29
N GLY A 80 -10.91 2.52 -0.93
CA GLY A 80 -9.71 2.13 -1.66
C GLY A 80 -8.65 1.46 -0.76
N LEU A 81 -8.42 1.97 0.45
CA LEU A 81 -7.54 1.32 1.43
C LEU A 81 -8.05 -0.08 1.82
N LEU A 82 -9.35 -0.26 2.00
CA LEU A 82 -9.94 -1.57 2.28
C LEU A 82 -9.74 -2.53 1.10
N ILE A 83 -10.01 -2.09 -0.12
CA ILE A 83 -9.77 -2.88 -1.33
C ILE A 83 -8.30 -3.31 -1.41
N ASP A 84 -7.34 -2.40 -1.19
CA ASP A 84 -5.91 -2.72 -1.16
C ASP A 84 -5.59 -3.81 -0.13
N ILE A 85 -6.06 -3.66 1.11
CA ILE A 85 -5.82 -4.61 2.19
C ILE A 85 -6.36 -6.00 1.83
N PHE A 86 -7.60 -6.09 1.34
CA PHE A 86 -8.21 -7.36 0.96
C PHE A 86 -7.53 -7.98 -0.25
N ALA A 87 -7.25 -7.20 -1.31
CA ALA A 87 -6.58 -7.69 -2.50
C ALA A 87 -5.18 -8.24 -2.17
N VAL A 88 -4.39 -7.50 -1.40
CA VAL A 88 -3.06 -7.95 -0.95
C VAL A 88 -3.17 -9.22 -0.12
N ALA A 89 -4.10 -9.29 0.85
CA ALA A 89 -4.28 -10.46 1.70
C ALA A 89 -4.66 -11.71 0.88
N ILE A 90 -5.60 -11.57 -0.05
CA ILE A 90 -6.04 -12.63 -0.97
C ILE A 90 -4.87 -13.11 -1.83
N ILE A 91 -4.18 -12.20 -2.52
CA ILE A 91 -3.08 -12.58 -3.41
C ILE A 91 -1.95 -13.24 -2.62
N LYS A 92 -1.61 -12.74 -1.42
CA LYS A 92 -0.62 -13.37 -0.54
C LYS A 92 -1.02 -14.78 -0.13
N ALA A 93 -2.29 -14.97 0.25
CA ALA A 93 -2.83 -16.27 0.64
C ALA A 93 -2.81 -17.28 -0.52
N PHE A 94 -2.99 -16.82 -1.76
CA PHE A 94 -2.92 -17.65 -2.97
C PHE A 94 -1.49 -17.91 -3.44
N VAL A 95 -0.64 -16.89 -3.57
CA VAL A 95 0.70 -17.04 -4.18
C VAL A 95 1.70 -17.65 -3.20
N ARG A 96 1.63 -17.29 -1.91
CA ARG A 96 2.47 -17.84 -0.83
C ARG A 96 3.98 -17.77 -1.11
N ARG A 97 4.43 -16.73 -1.83
CA ARG A 97 5.85 -16.54 -2.16
C ARG A 97 6.68 -16.28 -0.89
N ARG A 98 7.86 -16.90 -0.80
CA ARG A 98 8.80 -16.70 0.30
C ARG A 98 9.56 -15.39 0.17
N ARG A 99 9.68 -14.67 1.30
CA ARG A 99 10.50 -13.45 1.43
C ARG A 99 11.99 -13.74 1.18
N PRO A 100 12.78 -12.73 0.77
CA PRO A 100 14.24 -12.85 0.72
C PRO A 100 14.81 -13.31 2.06
N VAL A 101 15.93 -14.02 2.02
CA VAL A 101 16.65 -14.43 3.23
C VAL A 101 17.30 -13.19 3.82
N GLY A 102 16.70 -12.63 4.87
CA GLY A 102 17.14 -11.42 5.58
C GLY A 102 16.75 -11.46 7.05
N ASN A 103 17.06 -10.40 7.82
CA ASN A 103 16.84 -10.34 9.27
C ASN A 103 15.35 -10.48 9.63
N LYS A 104 14.91 -11.69 9.95
CA LYS A 104 13.49 -12.00 10.26
C LYS A 104 13.02 -11.39 11.58
N ASN A 105 13.95 -11.02 12.47
CA ASN A 105 13.66 -10.65 13.86
C ASN A 105 13.35 -9.15 14.07
N ASP A 106 13.34 -8.35 13.00
CA ASP A 106 13.28 -6.88 13.08
C ASP A 106 11.93 -6.29 12.61
N GLN A 107 10.88 -7.10 12.44
CA GLN A 107 9.58 -6.61 11.97
C GLN A 107 8.71 -6.22 13.15
N TRP A 108 8.20 -4.99 13.15
CA TRP A 108 7.44 -4.45 14.28
C TRP A 108 6.20 -5.31 14.56
N ILE A 109 5.48 -5.68 13.50
CA ILE A 109 4.27 -6.50 13.59
C ILE A 109 4.21 -7.39 12.34
N THR A 110 4.13 -8.71 12.52
CA THR A 110 3.85 -9.65 11.42
C THR A 110 2.57 -10.40 11.77
N VAL A 111 1.45 -10.08 11.10
CA VAL A 111 0.18 -10.78 11.32
C VAL A 111 -0.18 -11.63 10.11
N GLY A 112 -0.40 -12.93 10.33
CA GLY A 112 -1.00 -13.85 9.35
C GLY A 112 -0.36 -13.85 7.95
N PRO A 113 -1.04 -13.39 6.87
CA PRO A 113 -0.54 -13.42 5.50
C PRO A 113 0.76 -12.64 5.27
N ASP A 114 1.14 -11.76 6.19
CA ASP A 114 2.40 -11.00 6.11
C ASP A 114 3.66 -11.84 6.20
N VAL A 115 3.56 -13.15 6.42
CA VAL A 115 4.70 -14.06 6.23
C VAL A 115 5.13 -14.14 4.75
N TYR A 116 4.22 -13.89 3.82
CA TYR A 116 4.50 -13.96 2.38
C TYR A 116 4.98 -12.63 1.78
N SER A 117 5.74 -12.73 0.69
CA SER A 117 6.40 -11.58 0.05
C SER A 117 5.60 -10.97 -1.10
N PHE A 118 4.81 -11.75 -1.82
CA PHE A 118 4.16 -11.29 -3.05
C PHE A 118 2.66 -11.03 -2.85
N PRO A 119 2.13 -9.88 -3.27
CA PRO A 119 2.85 -8.66 -3.68
C PRO A 119 3.31 -7.86 -2.45
N SER A 120 4.10 -6.81 -2.68
CA SER A 120 4.46 -5.86 -1.63
C SER A 120 3.28 -4.96 -1.27
N GLY A 121 2.64 -5.22 -0.12
CA GLY A 121 1.50 -4.43 0.36
C GLY A 121 1.84 -2.98 0.73
N HIS A 122 3.06 -2.70 1.18
CA HIS A 122 3.50 -1.31 1.41
C HIS A 122 3.61 -0.55 0.09
N VAL A 123 4.10 -1.21 -0.96
CA VAL A 123 4.25 -0.58 -2.27
C VAL A 123 2.88 -0.41 -2.93
N SER A 124 2.00 -1.41 -2.83
CA SER A 124 0.62 -1.31 -3.31
C SER A 124 -0.09 -0.10 -2.73
N ARG A 125 -0.07 0.05 -1.39
CA ARG A 125 -0.64 1.22 -0.72
C ARG A 125 0.01 2.54 -1.13
N ALA A 126 1.35 2.62 -1.13
CA ALA A 126 2.04 3.86 -1.48
C ALA A 126 1.67 4.35 -2.89
N PHE A 127 1.61 3.42 -3.85
CA PHE A 127 1.22 3.75 -5.23
C PHE A 127 -0.29 4.00 -5.36
N PHE A 128 -1.15 3.29 -4.63
CA PHE A 128 -2.57 3.62 -4.55
C PHE A 128 -2.78 5.07 -4.09
N ILE A 129 -2.08 5.51 -3.04
CA ILE A 129 -2.17 6.88 -2.51
C ILE A 129 -1.77 7.90 -3.59
N VAL A 130 -0.63 7.68 -4.24
CA VAL A 130 -0.17 8.55 -5.33
C VAL A 130 -1.19 8.61 -6.45
N PHE A 131 -1.67 7.47 -6.95
CA PHE A 131 -2.60 7.43 -8.08
C PHE A 131 -3.99 7.94 -7.72
N TYR A 132 -4.44 7.74 -6.48
CA TYR A 132 -5.70 8.30 -5.98
C TYR A 132 -5.66 9.82 -6.02
N PHE A 133 -4.64 10.42 -5.43
CA PHE A 133 -4.48 11.88 -5.41
C PHE A 133 -4.04 12.46 -6.75
N PHE A 134 -3.53 11.65 -7.67
CA PHE A 134 -3.24 12.09 -9.02
C PHE A 134 -4.49 12.09 -9.92
N LYS A 135 -5.33 11.05 -9.82
CA LYS A 135 -6.41 10.79 -10.78
C LYS A 135 -7.81 11.06 -10.24
N LEU A 136 -8.11 10.64 -9.01
CA LEU A 136 -9.48 10.67 -8.47
C LEU A 136 -9.75 11.91 -7.63
N TYR A 137 -8.73 12.40 -6.92
CA TYR A 137 -8.80 13.66 -6.20
C TYR A 137 -7.51 14.47 -6.43
N PRO A 138 -7.35 15.10 -7.62
CA PRO A 138 -6.13 15.78 -8.03
C PRO A 138 -5.64 16.81 -7.01
N LEU A 139 -4.52 16.52 -6.35
CA LEU A 139 -3.77 17.52 -5.59
C LEU A 139 -2.89 18.34 -6.53
N ASN A 140 -2.36 19.45 -6.03
CA ASN A 140 -1.40 20.24 -6.81
C ASN A 140 -0.15 19.42 -7.18
N GLU A 141 0.48 19.79 -8.30
CA GLU A 141 1.61 19.03 -8.88
C GLU A 141 2.77 18.84 -7.90
N PHE A 142 3.02 19.85 -7.06
CA PHE A 142 4.08 19.80 -6.06
C PHE A 142 3.83 18.73 -4.98
N MET A 143 2.59 18.59 -4.51
CA MET A 143 2.19 17.54 -3.57
C MET A 143 2.29 16.16 -4.21
N ILE A 144 1.86 16.02 -5.48
CA ILE A 144 1.99 14.76 -6.22
C ILE A 144 3.45 14.36 -6.39
N LEU A 145 4.34 15.32 -6.67
CA LEU A 145 5.77 15.08 -6.75
C LEU A 145 6.32 14.54 -5.41
N ILE A 146 5.96 15.17 -4.29
CA ILE A 146 6.38 14.72 -2.95
C ILE A 146 5.88 13.30 -2.67
N LEU A 147 4.59 13.02 -2.92
CA LEU A 147 4.01 11.69 -2.73
C LEU A 147 4.69 10.64 -3.62
N SER A 148 5.02 11.00 -4.86
CA SER A 148 5.71 10.11 -5.81
C SER A 148 7.12 9.77 -5.34
N ILE A 149 7.88 10.78 -4.88
CA ILE A 149 9.22 10.57 -4.29
C ILE A 149 9.12 9.66 -3.06
N TRP A 150 8.14 9.91 -2.19
CA TRP A 150 7.90 9.07 -1.02
C TRP A 150 7.55 7.63 -1.41
N ALA A 151 6.66 7.40 -2.37
CA ALA A 151 6.28 6.06 -2.81
C ALA A 151 7.45 5.28 -3.44
N ILE A 152 8.28 5.96 -4.22
CA ILE A 152 9.52 5.39 -4.77
C ILE A 152 10.51 5.06 -3.65
N ALA A 153 10.67 5.95 -2.66
CA ALA A 153 11.53 5.70 -1.50
C ALA A 153 11.04 4.49 -0.68
N VAL A 154 9.72 4.37 -0.46
CA VAL A 154 9.09 3.20 0.16
C VAL A 154 9.42 1.95 -0.65
N ALA A 155 9.26 1.96 -1.98
CA ALA A 155 9.58 0.81 -2.82
C ALA A 155 11.04 0.33 -2.69
N PHE A 156 12.00 1.25 -2.77
CA PHE A 156 13.42 0.92 -2.58
C PHE A 156 13.71 0.41 -1.17
N SER A 157 13.09 1.00 -0.14
CA SER A 157 13.26 0.55 1.25
C SER A 157 12.91 -0.94 1.43
N ARG A 158 11.95 -1.47 0.66
CA ARG A 158 11.50 -2.88 0.76
C ARG A 158 12.53 -3.85 0.22
N ILE A 159 13.22 -3.46 -0.83
CA ILE A 159 14.30 -4.23 -1.44
C ILE A 159 15.53 -4.18 -0.53
N PHE A 160 15.91 -2.98 -0.07
CA PHE A 160 17.11 -2.77 0.74
C PHE A 160 17.03 -3.36 2.15
N LEU A 161 15.85 -3.38 2.77
CA LEU A 161 15.60 -4.13 4.01
C LEU A 161 15.42 -5.64 3.79
N ARG A 162 15.61 -6.14 2.55
CA ARG A 162 15.46 -7.55 2.18
C ARG A 162 14.09 -8.12 2.58
N ARG A 163 13.04 -7.30 2.50
CA ARG A 163 11.65 -7.71 2.80
C ARG A 163 10.96 -8.28 1.56
N HIS A 164 11.29 -7.75 0.39
CA HIS A 164 10.64 -8.06 -0.88
C HIS A 164 11.67 -8.21 -2.01
N HIS A 165 11.32 -9.02 -3.00
CA HIS A 165 12.05 -9.10 -4.28
C HIS A 165 11.56 -8.04 -5.26
N LEU A 166 12.28 -7.82 -6.37
CA LEU A 166 11.92 -6.80 -7.37
C LEU A 166 10.52 -7.05 -7.95
N LEU A 167 10.18 -8.29 -8.32
CA LEU A 167 8.84 -8.59 -8.84
C LEU A 167 7.73 -8.36 -7.80
N ASP A 168 8.01 -8.50 -6.50
CA ASP A 168 7.02 -8.20 -5.46
C ASP A 168 6.70 -6.69 -5.42
N VAL A 169 7.72 -5.85 -5.65
CA VAL A 169 7.59 -4.39 -5.69
C VAL A 169 6.87 -3.95 -6.96
N ILE A 170 7.27 -4.46 -8.13
CA ILE A 170 6.62 -4.16 -9.41
C ILE A 170 5.14 -4.55 -9.36
N ALA A 171 4.83 -5.76 -8.90
CA ALA A 171 3.45 -6.21 -8.74
C ALA A 171 2.67 -5.38 -7.71
N GLY A 172 3.34 -4.91 -6.64
CA GLY A 172 2.75 -3.97 -5.70
C GLY A 172 2.35 -2.66 -6.38
N SER A 173 3.25 -2.03 -7.14
CA SER A 173 2.95 -0.78 -7.86
C SER A 173 1.79 -0.93 -8.85
N ILE A 174 1.75 -2.05 -9.59
CA ILE A 174 0.65 -2.36 -10.50
C ILE A 174 -0.66 -2.55 -9.73
N LEU A 175 -0.62 -3.28 -8.61
CA LEU A 175 -1.80 -3.49 -7.78
C LEU A 175 -2.34 -2.17 -7.22
N GLY A 176 -1.49 -1.27 -6.75
CA GLY A 176 -1.91 0.05 -6.29
C GLY A 176 -2.67 0.84 -7.36
N TYR A 177 -2.19 0.80 -8.61
CA TYR A 177 -2.90 1.38 -9.75
C TYR A 177 -4.26 0.71 -10.01
N LEU A 178 -4.29 -0.63 -9.99
CA LEU A 178 -5.54 -1.39 -10.16
C LEU A 178 -6.55 -1.12 -9.05
N VAL A 179 -6.10 -0.92 -7.81
CA VAL A 179 -6.96 -0.52 -6.69
C VAL A 179 -7.56 0.86 -6.98
N THR A 180 -6.77 1.84 -7.44
CA THR A 180 -7.31 3.14 -7.84
C THR A 180 -8.36 3.02 -8.94
N LEU A 181 -8.14 2.17 -9.95
CA LEU A 181 -9.17 1.89 -10.95
C LEU A 181 -10.42 1.24 -10.35
N GLY A 182 -10.25 0.26 -9.47
CA GLY A 182 -11.34 -0.37 -8.74
C GLY A 182 -12.17 0.63 -7.94
N THR A 183 -11.51 1.50 -7.17
CA THR A 183 -12.16 2.59 -6.43
C THR A 183 -12.93 3.53 -7.36
N SER A 184 -12.39 3.83 -8.55
CA SER A 184 -13.09 4.69 -9.52
C SER A 184 -14.35 4.06 -10.11
N VAL A 185 -14.42 2.73 -10.18
CA VAL A 185 -15.60 2.01 -10.69
C VAL A 185 -16.75 2.01 -9.68
N ILE A 186 -16.43 1.94 -8.39
CA ILE A 186 -17.42 1.96 -7.30
C ILE A 186 -17.48 3.32 -6.60
N TRP A 187 -17.17 4.38 -7.33
CA TRP A 187 -17.05 5.73 -6.78
C TRP A 187 -18.38 6.17 -6.16
N ILE A 188 -18.31 6.57 -4.89
CA ILE A 188 -19.46 7.08 -4.14
C ILE A 188 -19.60 8.59 -4.38
N ASP A 189 -20.81 9.02 -4.72
CA ASP A 189 -21.15 10.43 -4.89
C ASP A 189 -21.16 11.20 -3.56
N GLU A 190 -21.15 12.52 -3.63
CA GLU A 190 -21.08 13.41 -2.47
C GLU A 190 -22.24 13.19 -1.50
N SER A 191 -23.48 13.12 -2.00
CA SER A 191 -24.67 12.93 -1.16
C SER A 191 -24.64 11.61 -0.41
N THR A 192 -24.22 10.52 -1.07
CA THR A 192 -24.08 9.22 -0.42
C THR A 192 -22.96 9.22 0.62
N ALA A 193 -21.83 9.89 0.36
CA ALA A 193 -20.74 9.99 1.32
C ALA A 193 -21.14 10.80 2.57
N GLU A 194 -21.85 11.90 2.41
CA GLU A 194 -22.41 12.70 3.50
C GLU A 194 -23.40 11.89 4.33
N ASN A 195 -24.29 11.14 3.68
CA ASN A 195 -25.25 10.26 4.35
C ASN A 195 -24.54 9.18 5.17
N ILE A 196 -23.46 8.59 4.65
CA ILE A 196 -22.66 7.59 5.38
C ILE A 196 -22.05 8.23 6.63
N VAL A 197 -21.42 9.41 6.51
CA VAL A 197 -20.77 10.08 7.64
C VAL A 197 -21.80 10.50 8.70
N SER A 198 -22.92 11.11 8.27
CA SER A 198 -24.01 11.55 9.16
C SER A 198 -24.65 10.39 9.91
N TYR A 199 -24.85 9.26 9.23
CA TYR A 199 -25.41 8.05 9.84
C TYR A 199 -24.47 7.46 10.91
N ILE A 200 -23.15 7.53 10.68
CA ILE A 200 -22.16 7.00 11.63
C ILE A 200 -21.95 7.95 12.82
N SER A 201 -22.09 9.26 12.63
CA SER A 201 -21.86 10.25 13.69
C SER A 201 -23.08 10.56 14.54
N ASP A 202 -24.28 10.12 14.15
CA ASP A 202 -25.57 10.58 14.71
C ASP A 202 -25.74 12.12 14.68
N GLU A 203 -24.93 12.83 13.88
CA GLU A 203 -25.01 14.28 13.70
C GLU A 203 -25.66 14.60 12.36
N LYS A 204 -26.67 15.47 12.38
CA LYS A 204 -27.21 16.05 11.15
C LYS A 204 -26.20 17.04 10.60
N VAL A 205 -25.62 16.70 9.45
CA VAL A 205 -24.76 17.59 8.70
C VAL A 205 -25.59 18.80 8.22
N GLU A 206 -25.32 19.99 8.76
CA GLU A 206 -26.08 21.21 8.48
C GLU A 206 -25.89 21.64 7.01
N GLY A 207 -26.95 21.65 6.21
CA GLY A 207 -26.93 22.15 4.82
C GLY A 207 -27.49 21.20 3.77
N GLY A 208 -27.84 19.96 4.11
CA GLY A 208 -28.57 19.08 3.20
C GLY A 208 -30.00 19.58 2.97
N GLU A 209 -30.24 20.30 1.87
CA GLU A 209 -31.60 20.57 1.40
C GLU A 209 -32.25 19.24 1.03
N TYR A 210 -33.13 18.76 1.91
CA TYR A 210 -34.05 17.69 1.56
C TYR A 210 -35.10 18.28 0.63
N HIS A 211 -34.95 18.05 -0.67
CA HIS A 211 -36.09 18.17 -1.59
C HIS A 211 -37.08 17.05 -1.24
N VAL A 212 -38.06 17.39 -0.41
CA VAL A 212 -39.32 16.64 -0.26
C VAL A 212 -40.34 17.23 -1.22
#